data_AF-A0A1W9NXW0-F1
#
_entry.id   AF-A0A1W9NXW0-F1
#
_cell.length_a   1.000
_cell.length_b   1.000
_cell.length_c   1.000
_cell.angle_alpha   90.00
_cell.angle_beta   90.00
_cell.angle_gamma   90.00
#
_symmetry.space_group_name_H-M   'P 1'
#
loop_
_entity.id
_entity.type
_entity.pdbx_description
1 polymer ?
#
loop_
_entity_poly.entity_id
_entity_poly.type
_entity_poly.pdbx_seq_one_letter_code
_entity_poly.pdbx_strand_id
1 'polypeptide(L)'
;MFIFNFLDWAGSNPAVVTFIHKDLLGWTLVGILFGFVVLLIELRLPLRYYWNIPVYVFANFLEGIHLRKKTPVWGYCLDRESRQVIPIAAVELLDAATKKQAALTYSNRLGQYGFKPPAGKYILRAVKNEYQTPSLLDPENIQLVEVRESYALPVRVGSPAERKPQVNLEIQPIEKIDPHNPKFLLRRYVKTFVFGLSNGFLALAVLASLFSWAVTKEIVYGLFLAVGLTLLFIKIYILETIGRICR
;
A
#
# COMPACT_ATOMS: atom_id res chain seq x y z
N MET A 1 -35.61 6.84 -21.37
CA MET A 1 -35.67 7.36 -22.75
C MET A 1 -34.81 8.62 -22.93
N PHE A 2 -34.89 9.61 -22.05
CA PHE A 2 -34.15 10.88 -22.18
C PHE A 2 -32.62 10.74 -22.36
N ILE A 3 -31.95 9.87 -21.59
CA ILE A 3 -30.49 9.71 -21.66
C ILE A 3 -30.03 9.18 -23.03
N PHE A 4 -30.74 8.21 -23.61
CA PHE A 4 -30.38 7.66 -24.92
C PHE A 4 -30.56 8.71 -26.01
N ASN A 5 -31.69 9.44 -26.00
CA ASN A 5 -31.92 10.54 -26.93
C ASN A 5 -30.82 11.62 -26.84
N PHE A 6 -30.34 11.92 -25.63
CA PHE A 6 -29.23 12.86 -25.44
C PHE A 6 -27.91 12.34 -26.00
N LEU A 7 -27.58 11.06 -25.78
CA LEU A 7 -26.35 10.45 -26.32
C LEU A 7 -26.37 10.39 -27.84
N ASP A 8 -27.52 10.07 -28.45
CA ASP A 8 -27.69 10.04 -29.90
C ASP A 8 -27.58 11.46 -30.49
N TRP A 9 -28.16 12.46 -29.82
CA TRP A 9 -27.98 13.88 -30.17
C TRP A 9 -26.52 14.32 -30.07
N ALA A 10 -25.84 13.96 -28.99
CA ALA A 10 -24.44 14.32 -28.78
C ALA A 10 -23.52 13.69 -29.85
N GLY A 11 -23.81 12.44 -30.26
CA GLY A 11 -23.05 11.73 -31.29
C GLY A 11 -23.30 12.26 -32.70
N SER A 12 -24.49 12.82 -32.96
CA SER A 12 -24.83 13.40 -34.25
C SER A 12 -24.39 14.86 -34.40
N ASN A 13 -24.10 15.56 -33.30
CA ASN A 13 -23.66 16.96 -33.33
C ASN A 13 -22.14 17.08 -33.59
N PRO A 14 -21.71 17.63 -34.74
CA PRO A 14 -20.29 17.68 -35.10
C PRO A 14 -19.46 18.57 -34.16
N ALA A 15 -20.05 19.59 -33.54
CA ALA A 15 -19.35 20.43 -32.59
C ALA A 15 -18.99 19.65 -31.32
N VAL A 16 -19.91 18.82 -30.82
CA VAL A 16 -19.69 17.99 -29.63
C VAL A 16 -18.64 16.93 -29.91
N VAL A 17 -18.73 16.24 -31.05
CA VAL A 17 -17.74 15.23 -31.46
C VAL A 17 -16.36 15.86 -31.61
N THR A 18 -16.27 17.03 -32.25
CA THR A 18 -14.99 17.76 -32.40
C THR A 18 -14.39 18.15 -31.05
N PHE A 19 -15.22 18.65 -30.12
CA PHE A 19 -14.78 18.96 -28.76
C PHE A 19 -14.27 17.72 -28.02
N ILE A 20 -14.95 16.57 -28.16
CA ILE A 20 -14.53 15.30 -27.55
C ILE A 20 -13.14 14.87 -28.06
N HIS A 21 -12.89 14.96 -29.37
CA HIS A 21 -11.61 14.55 -29.94
C HIS A 21 -10.47 15.53 -29.68
N LYS A 22 -10.73 16.84 -29.80
CA LYS A 22 -9.67 17.85 -29.72
C LYS A 22 -9.35 18.24 -28.29
N ASP A 23 -10.38 18.49 -27.48
CA ASP A 23 -10.20 19.08 -26.15
C ASP A 23 -10.28 18.01 -25.07
N LEU A 24 -11.38 17.25 -25.04
CA LEU A 24 -11.66 16.32 -23.93
C LEU A 24 -10.66 15.16 -23.86
N LEU A 25 -10.16 14.69 -25.00
CA LEU A 25 -9.12 13.65 -25.05
C LEU A 25 -7.84 14.09 -24.35
N GLY A 26 -7.37 15.31 -24.62
CA GLY A 26 -6.18 15.87 -23.99
C GLY A 26 -6.34 15.98 -22.48
N TRP A 27 -7.48 16.52 -22.02
CA TRP A 27 -7.78 16.63 -20.58
C TRP A 27 -7.90 15.27 -19.89
N THR A 28 -8.50 14.29 -20.55
CA THR A 28 -8.61 12.92 -20.04
C THR A 28 -7.23 12.29 -19.85
N LEU A 29 -6.35 12.44 -20.84
CA LEU A 29 -4.98 11.93 -20.77
C LEU A 29 -4.18 12.60 -19.64
N VAL A 30 -4.28 13.92 -19.52
CA VAL A 30 -3.64 14.68 -18.42
C VAL A 30 -4.16 14.21 -17.07
N GLY A 31 -5.47 14.01 -16.92
CA GLY A 31 -6.08 13.53 -15.68
C GLY A 31 -5.61 12.11 -15.30
N ILE A 32 -5.55 11.19 -16.27
CA ILE A 32 -5.03 9.83 -16.05
C ILE A 32 -3.54 9.86 -15.69
N LEU A 33 -2.73 10.62 -16.43
CA LEU A 33 -1.29 10.72 -16.19
C LEU A 33 -0.99 11.34 -14.82
N PHE A 34 -1.69 12.41 -14.46
CA PHE A 34 -1.59 13.04 -13.15
C PHE A 34 -2.00 12.06 -12.04
N GLY A 35 -3.12 11.35 -12.22
CA GLY A 35 -3.57 10.29 -11.32
C GLY A 35 -2.51 9.21 -11.13
N PHE A 36 -1.88 8.75 -12.21
CA PHE A 36 -0.83 7.74 -12.19
C PHE A 36 0.45 8.23 -11.50
N VAL A 37 0.93 9.44 -11.80
CA VAL A 37 2.12 10.02 -11.15
C VAL A 37 1.92 10.18 -9.65
N VAL A 38 0.76 10.68 -9.23
CA VAL A 38 0.44 10.81 -7.81
C VAL A 38 0.33 9.43 -7.15
N LEU A 39 -0.22 8.44 -7.83
CA LEU A 39 -0.26 7.06 -7.34
C LEU A 39 1.15 6.48 -7.17
N LEU A 40 2.09 6.75 -8.08
CA LEU A 40 3.49 6.35 -7.93
C LEU A 40 4.16 7.01 -6.72
N ILE A 41 3.88 8.29 -6.46
CA ILE A 41 4.39 9.00 -5.28
C ILE A 41 3.76 8.45 -3.99
N GLU A 42 2.49 8.06 -4.04
CA GLU A 42 1.76 7.46 -2.91
C GLU A 42 2.24 6.04 -2.59
N LEU A 43 2.82 5.35 -3.57
CA LEU A 43 3.46 4.04 -3.43
C LEU A 43 4.76 4.15 -2.62
N ARG A 44 4.62 4.40 -1.31
CA ARG A 44 5.73 4.66 -0.38
C ARG A 44 6.52 3.41 -0.01
N LEU A 45 5.90 2.22 -0.04
CA LEU A 45 6.66 0.99 0.21
C LEU A 45 7.45 0.60 -1.05
N PRO A 46 8.67 0.07 -0.88
CA PRO A 46 9.38 -0.59 -1.95
C PRO A 46 8.47 -1.59 -2.65
N LEU A 47 8.41 -1.56 -3.99
CA LEU A 47 7.56 -2.44 -4.82
C LEU A 47 7.65 -3.92 -4.40
N ARG A 48 8.81 -4.35 -3.89
CA ARG A 48 9.03 -5.70 -3.35
C ARG A 48 8.00 -6.15 -2.31
N TYR A 49 7.50 -5.23 -1.47
CA TYR A 49 6.51 -5.58 -0.45
C TYR A 49 5.12 -5.73 -1.06
N TYR A 50 4.75 -4.87 -2.02
CA TYR A 50 3.45 -4.96 -2.67
C TYR A 50 3.32 -6.24 -3.48
N TRP A 51 4.39 -6.67 -4.16
CA TRP A 51 4.37 -7.91 -4.96
C TRP A 51 4.10 -9.17 -4.13
N ASN A 52 4.47 -9.16 -2.84
CA ASN A 52 4.28 -10.29 -1.94
C ASN A 52 2.91 -10.30 -1.24
N ILE A 53 2.14 -9.20 -1.28
CA ILE A 53 0.81 -9.14 -0.65
C ILE A 53 -0.18 -10.12 -1.28
N PRO A 54 -0.32 -10.23 -2.63
CA PRO A 54 -1.21 -11.22 -3.23
C PRO A 54 -0.89 -12.65 -2.80
N VAL A 55 0.41 -13.00 -2.74
CA VAL A 55 0.87 -14.32 -2.28
C VAL A 55 0.50 -14.55 -0.81
N TYR A 56 0.67 -13.54 0.05
CA TYR A 56 0.29 -13.60 1.46
C TYR A 56 -1.23 -13.76 1.64
N VAL A 57 -2.04 -12.97 0.91
CA VAL A 57 -3.51 -13.05 0.95
C VAL A 57 -3.98 -14.42 0.49
N PHE A 58 -3.42 -14.92 -0.61
CA PHE A 58 -3.73 -16.26 -1.13
C PHE A 58 -3.31 -17.37 -0.16
N ALA A 59 -2.13 -17.26 0.47
CA ALA A 59 -1.69 -18.20 1.49
C ALA A 59 -2.64 -18.23 2.70
N ASN A 60 -3.09 -17.07 3.18
CA ASN A 60 -4.08 -16.98 4.26
C ASN A 60 -5.43 -17.56 3.86
N PHE A 61 -5.86 -17.37 2.61
CA PHE A 61 -7.05 -18.01 2.08
C PHE A 61 -6.92 -19.55 2.12
N LEU A 62 -5.79 -20.09 1.66
CA LEU A 62 -5.50 -21.53 1.72
C LEU A 62 -5.42 -22.07 3.17
N GLU A 63 -4.91 -21.29 4.12
CA GLU A 63 -4.94 -21.63 5.55
C GLU A 63 -6.39 -21.67 6.07
N GLY A 64 -7.26 -20.75 5.63
CA GLY A 64 -8.68 -20.69 6.01
C GLY A 64 -9.50 -21.90 5.55
N ILE A 65 -9.18 -22.47 4.39
CA ILE A 65 -9.80 -23.70 3.87
C ILE A 65 -9.06 -24.98 4.30
N HIS A 66 -8.17 -24.90 5.29
CA HIS A 66 -7.40 -26.01 5.85
C HIS A 66 -6.48 -26.77 4.87
N LEU A 67 -6.25 -26.26 3.66
CA LEU A 67 -5.30 -26.85 2.71
C LEU A 67 -3.83 -26.61 3.11
N ARG A 68 -3.59 -25.64 4.00
CA ARG A 68 -2.26 -25.28 4.50
C ARG A 68 -2.25 -25.27 6.03
N LYS A 69 -1.18 -25.82 6.62
CA LYS A 69 -0.97 -25.77 8.08
C LYS A 69 -0.85 -24.32 8.55
N LYS A 70 -1.64 -23.93 9.55
CA LYS A 70 -1.63 -22.59 10.17
C LYS A 70 -0.21 -22.15 10.57
N THR A 71 0.12 -20.90 10.29
CA THR A 71 1.40 -20.31 10.71
C THR A 71 1.37 -19.95 12.19
N PRO A 72 2.36 -20.37 13.00
CA PRO A 72 2.29 -20.14 14.43
C PRO A 72 2.59 -18.69 14.77
N VAL A 73 1.86 -18.15 15.75
CA VAL A 73 2.06 -16.78 16.22
C VAL A 73 3.34 -16.70 17.05
N TRP A 74 4.27 -15.86 16.61
CA TRP A 74 5.50 -15.53 17.33
C TRP A 74 5.32 -14.29 18.20
N GLY A 75 4.41 -13.39 17.85
CA GLY A 75 4.04 -12.27 18.71
C GLY A 75 3.29 -11.18 17.95
N TYR A 76 3.35 -9.96 18.47
CA TYR A 76 2.56 -8.83 18.00
C TYR A 76 3.45 -7.66 17.54
N CYS A 77 3.05 -6.98 16.47
CA CYS A 77 3.56 -5.67 16.11
C CYS A 77 2.75 -4.61 16.85
N LEU A 78 3.40 -3.83 17.71
CA LEU A 78 2.76 -2.86 18.58
C LEU A 78 3.37 -1.47 18.37
N ASP A 79 2.56 -0.44 18.51
CA ASP A 79 3.04 0.91 18.70
C ASP A 79 3.71 1.01 20.07
N ARG A 80 4.93 1.53 20.12
CA ARG A 80 5.72 1.59 21.37
C ARG A 80 5.05 2.44 22.44
N GLU A 81 4.37 3.52 22.04
CA GLU A 81 3.78 4.48 22.97
C GLU A 81 2.34 4.12 23.32
N SER A 82 1.51 3.94 22.30
CA SER A 82 0.08 3.68 22.51
C SER A 82 -0.21 2.22 22.84
N ARG A 83 0.76 1.31 22.61
CA ARG A 83 0.59 -0.14 22.72
C ARG A 83 -0.50 -0.70 21.80
N GLN A 84 -0.98 0.08 20.85
CA GLN A 84 -1.96 -0.36 19.86
C GLN A 84 -1.33 -1.33 18.87
N VAL A 85 -2.12 -2.30 18.40
CA VAL A 85 -1.67 -3.27 17.40
C VAL A 85 -1.50 -2.61 16.04
N ILE A 86 -0.41 -2.96 15.35
CA ILE A 86 -0.10 -2.41 14.02
C ILE A 86 -0.36 -3.51 12.98
N PRO A 87 -1.46 -3.40 12.21
CA PRO A 87 -1.78 -4.38 11.18
C PRO A 87 -0.96 -4.14 9.91
N ILE A 88 -0.73 -5.21 9.14
CA ILE A 88 -0.04 -5.18 7.83
C ILE A 88 1.34 -4.51 7.94
N ALA A 89 2.05 -4.77 9.04
CA ALA A 89 3.48 -4.49 9.15
C ALA A 89 4.23 -5.63 8.46
N ALA A 90 5.16 -5.28 7.57
CA ALA A 90 6.02 -6.26 6.94
C ALA A 90 7.05 -6.72 7.97
N VAL A 91 7.02 -8.00 8.33
CA VAL A 91 7.96 -8.59 9.28
C VAL A 91 8.90 -9.49 8.52
N GLU A 92 10.17 -9.16 8.55
CA GLU A 92 11.25 -9.90 7.91
C GLU A 92 12.02 -10.70 8.94
N LEU A 93 12.40 -11.91 8.56
CA LEU A 93 13.34 -12.73 9.29
C LEU A 93 14.64 -12.75 8.48
N LEU A 94 15.69 -12.16 9.02
CA LEU A 94 17.02 -12.10 8.41
C LEU A 94 17.91 -13.16 9.06
N ASP A 95 18.72 -13.85 8.27
CA ASP A 95 19.75 -14.74 8.80
C ASP A 95 20.81 -13.93 9.57
N ALA A 96 21.17 -14.34 10.79
CA ALA A 96 22.01 -13.52 11.67
C ALA A 96 23.45 -13.35 11.14
N ALA A 97 23.96 -14.32 10.37
CA ALA A 97 25.31 -14.32 9.84
C ALA A 97 25.41 -13.56 8.51
N THR A 98 24.52 -13.87 7.57
CA THR A 98 24.54 -13.29 6.21
C THR A 98 23.75 -12.00 6.08
N LYS A 99 22.89 -11.68 7.06
CA LYS A 99 21.91 -10.59 7.04
C LYS A 99 20.93 -10.64 5.86
N LYS A 100 20.90 -11.75 5.10
CA LYS A 100 19.96 -11.95 3.98
C LYS A 100 18.58 -12.29 4.50
N GLN A 101 17.55 -11.88 3.77
CA GLN A 101 16.16 -12.19 4.10
C GLN A 101 15.90 -13.69 3.93
N ALA A 102 15.72 -14.39 5.05
CA ALA A 102 15.37 -15.80 5.09
C ALA A 102 13.86 -16.01 4.89
N ALA A 103 13.03 -15.12 5.46
CA ALA A 103 11.59 -15.14 5.28
C ALA A 103 10.97 -13.74 5.40
N LEU A 104 9.79 -13.57 4.83
CA LEU A 104 8.94 -12.38 4.96
C LEU A 104 7.52 -12.81 5.27
N THR A 105 6.90 -12.12 6.22
CA THR A 105 5.49 -12.28 6.57
C THR A 105 4.88 -10.90 6.82
N TYR A 106 3.58 -10.85 7.05
CA TYR A 106 2.88 -9.62 7.39
C TYR A 106 2.08 -9.83 8.66
N SER A 107 2.03 -8.80 9.51
CA SER A 107 1.14 -8.82 10.66
C SER A 107 -0.32 -8.82 10.20
N ASN A 108 -1.17 -9.62 10.87
CA ASN A 108 -2.59 -9.68 10.55
C ASN A 108 -3.36 -8.48 11.14
N ARG A 109 -4.70 -8.49 11.06
CA ARG A 109 -5.56 -7.41 11.61
C ARG A 109 -5.43 -7.22 13.12
N LEU A 110 -4.98 -8.25 13.85
CA LEU A 110 -4.72 -8.20 15.30
C LEU A 110 -3.25 -7.86 15.60
N GLY A 111 -2.46 -7.46 14.59
CA GLY A 111 -1.02 -7.21 14.71
C GLY A 111 -0.17 -8.47 14.89
N GLN A 112 -0.75 -9.68 14.81
CA GLN A 112 -0.02 -10.93 15.02
C GLN A 112 0.83 -11.30 13.81
N TYR A 113 2.04 -11.79 14.03
CA TYR A 113 2.93 -12.30 12.98
C TYR A 113 3.58 -13.63 13.39
N GLY A 114 4.19 -14.33 12.43
CA GLY A 114 4.80 -15.62 12.69
C GLY A 114 5.54 -16.24 11.50
N PHE A 115 6.45 -17.17 11.80
CA PHE A 115 7.29 -17.86 10.83
C PHE A 115 7.41 -19.37 11.11
N LYS A 116 7.93 -20.11 10.12
CA LYS A 116 8.34 -21.53 10.24
C LYS A 116 9.76 -21.76 9.65
N PRO A 117 10.80 -21.08 10.15
CA PRO A 117 12.15 -21.27 9.65
C PRO A 117 12.77 -22.54 10.28
N PRO A 118 13.86 -23.07 9.72
CA PRO A 118 14.67 -24.08 10.40
C PRO A 118 15.33 -23.51 11.66
N ALA A 119 15.75 -24.38 12.57
CA ALA A 119 16.47 -24.00 13.78
C ALA A 119 17.75 -23.20 13.44
N GLY A 120 18.02 -22.12 14.18
CA GLY A 120 19.10 -21.20 13.85
C GLY A 120 19.05 -19.86 14.60
N LYS A 121 19.99 -18.96 14.26
CA LYS A 121 20.05 -17.60 14.78
C LYS A 121 19.57 -16.63 13.70
N TYR A 122 18.61 -15.79 14.05
CA TYR A 122 17.99 -14.84 13.14
C TYR A 122 17.93 -13.45 13.75
N ILE A 123 17.66 -12.48 12.89
CA ILE A 123 17.33 -11.11 13.25
C ILE A 123 15.93 -10.84 12.72
N LEU A 124 15.04 -10.46 13.62
CA LEU A 124 13.66 -10.18 13.32
C LEU A 124 13.50 -8.68 13.09
N ARG A 125 12.91 -8.29 11.95
CA ARG A 125 12.79 -6.90 11.53
C ARG A 125 11.35 -6.53 11.17
N ALA A 126 10.78 -5.49 11.77
CA ALA A 126 9.49 -4.94 11.33
C ALA A 126 9.70 -3.68 10.49
N VAL A 127 8.91 -3.54 9.42
CA VAL A 127 8.87 -2.38 8.52
C VAL A 127 7.41 -1.98 8.28
N LYS A 128 7.09 -0.71 8.51
CA LYS A 128 5.75 -0.16 8.27
C LYS A 128 5.86 1.30 7.84
N ASN A 129 5.10 1.68 6.82
CA ASN A 129 4.95 3.07 6.41
C ASN A 129 4.57 3.95 7.60
N GLU A 130 5.22 5.11 7.72
CA GLU A 130 4.92 6.10 8.76
C GLU A 130 5.30 5.66 10.18
N TYR A 131 6.05 4.56 10.32
CA TYR A 131 6.74 4.19 11.56
C TYR A 131 8.28 4.30 11.43
N GLN A 132 8.94 5.03 12.34
CA GLN A 132 10.39 4.94 12.57
C GLN A 132 10.65 3.97 13.71
N THR A 133 11.86 3.45 13.75
CA THR A 133 12.26 2.56 14.82
C THR A 133 13.31 3.26 15.66
N PRO A 134 13.22 3.14 17.00
CA PRO A 134 14.21 3.77 17.86
C PRO A 134 15.60 3.27 17.47
N SER A 135 16.56 4.19 17.41
CA SER A 135 17.93 4.00 16.90
C SER A 135 18.82 3.09 17.75
N LEU A 136 18.24 2.21 18.57
CA LEU A 136 18.96 1.46 19.60
C LEU A 136 18.76 -0.05 19.44
N LEU A 137 19.69 -0.68 18.71
CA LEU A 137 20.58 -1.77 19.16
C LEU A 137 21.30 -2.38 17.95
N ASP A 138 22.59 -2.14 17.86
CA ASP A 138 23.46 -2.58 16.77
C ASP A 138 23.96 -4.01 17.04
N PRO A 139 23.76 -5.01 16.14
CA PRO A 139 24.64 -6.16 16.07
C PRO A 139 25.72 -5.87 15.02
N GLU A 140 26.37 -4.73 15.23
CA GLU A 140 27.46 -4.08 14.52
C GLU A 140 27.41 -4.10 12.98
N ASN A 141 26.68 -3.10 12.48
CA ASN A 141 26.88 -2.44 11.19
C ASN A 141 26.18 -3.05 9.97
N ILE A 142 24.84 -3.07 10.03
CA ILE A 142 24.00 -3.46 8.92
C ILE A 142 23.80 -2.27 7.95
N GLN A 143 24.61 -2.20 6.88
CA GLN A 143 24.24 -1.45 5.67
C GLN A 143 23.22 -2.27 4.85
N LEU A 144 21.97 -2.29 5.30
CA LEU A 144 20.81 -2.72 4.50
C LEU A 144 20.04 -1.45 4.18
N VAL A 145 19.96 -1.07 2.89
CA VAL A 145 19.25 0.11 2.31
C VAL A 145 18.51 0.88 3.40
N GLU A 146 19.11 1.99 3.83
CA GLU A 146 18.74 2.85 4.96
C GLU A 146 17.28 3.36 4.83
N VAL A 147 16.31 2.48 5.02
CA VAL A 147 14.95 2.88 5.30
C VAL A 147 14.98 3.19 6.78
N ARG A 148 14.77 4.46 7.15
CA ARG A 148 14.76 4.97 8.54
C ARG A 148 13.66 4.32 9.43
N GLU A 149 13.09 3.20 9.01
CA GLU A 149 11.80 2.62 9.41
C GLU A 149 11.94 1.13 9.84
N SER A 150 13.06 0.68 10.44
CA SER A 150 13.25 -0.76 10.76
C SER A 150 13.89 -1.12 12.12
N TYR A 151 13.17 -1.91 12.93
CA TYR A 151 13.56 -2.35 14.28
C TYR A 151 14.05 -3.78 14.20
N ALA A 152 15.24 -4.09 14.72
CA ALA A 152 15.86 -5.40 14.62
C ALA A 152 16.05 -6.05 16.00
N LEU A 153 15.56 -7.27 16.20
CA LEU A 153 15.79 -8.05 17.42
C LEU A 153 16.43 -9.40 17.10
N PRO A 154 17.55 -9.79 17.73
CA PRO A 154 18.09 -11.13 17.57
C PRO A 154 17.16 -12.16 18.21
N VAL A 155 16.85 -13.23 17.48
CA VAL A 155 15.99 -14.34 17.94
C VAL A 155 16.69 -15.65 17.66
N ARG A 156 16.65 -16.58 18.63
CA ARG A 156 17.10 -17.96 18.44
C ARG A 156 15.88 -18.86 18.23
N VAL A 157 15.91 -19.64 17.17
CA VAL A 157 14.87 -20.63 16.86
C VAL A 157 15.44 -22.00 17.21
N GLY A 158 14.82 -22.66 18.17
CA GLY A 158 15.15 -24.01 18.58
C GLY A 158 14.59 -25.10 17.65
N SER A 159 14.73 -26.35 18.07
CA SER A 159 14.11 -27.50 17.40
C SER A 159 12.58 -27.33 17.30
N PRO A 160 11.86 -27.92 16.31
CA PRO A 160 10.40 -27.84 16.22
C PRO A 160 9.62 -28.29 17.47
N ALA A 161 10.25 -29.09 18.34
CA ALA A 161 9.71 -29.51 19.62
C ALA A 161 9.84 -28.45 20.74
N GLU A 162 10.72 -27.47 20.57
CA GLU A 162 10.92 -26.38 21.53
C GLU A 162 9.81 -25.33 21.45
N ARG A 163 9.60 -24.63 22.57
CA ARG A 163 8.62 -23.55 22.65
C ARG A 163 9.01 -22.44 21.67
N LYS A 164 8.04 -22.03 20.84
CA LYS A 164 8.24 -20.98 19.84
C LYS A 164 8.59 -19.65 20.52
N PRO A 165 9.44 -18.82 19.90
CA PRO A 165 9.78 -17.51 20.45
C PRO A 165 8.50 -16.67 20.57
N GLN A 166 8.32 -16.05 21.75
CA GLN A 166 7.24 -15.10 22.02
C GLN A 166 7.85 -13.70 22.12
N VAL A 167 7.90 -12.99 21.00
CA VAL A 167 8.60 -11.72 20.86
C VAL A 167 7.62 -10.68 20.32
N ASN A 168 7.47 -9.55 21.01
CA ASN A 168 6.71 -8.42 20.48
C ASN A 168 7.66 -7.44 19.80
N LEU A 169 7.25 -6.92 18.64
CA LEU A 169 7.97 -5.90 17.90
C LEU A 169 7.32 -4.55 18.19
N GLU A 170 8.02 -3.71 18.93
CA GLU A 170 7.57 -2.35 19.25
C GLU A 170 8.20 -1.37 18.25
N ILE A 171 7.37 -0.72 17.45
CA ILE A 171 7.79 0.31 16.49
C ILE A 171 7.15 1.66 16.85
N GLN A 172 7.79 2.77 16.49
CA GLN A 172 7.34 4.11 16.82
C GLN A 172 6.84 4.84 15.57
N PRO A 173 5.85 5.72 15.64
CA PRO A 173 5.53 6.58 14.50
C PRO A 173 6.71 7.49 14.15
N ILE A 174 6.93 7.76 12.85
CA ILE A 174 8.10 8.51 12.33
C ILE A 174 8.21 9.91 12.93
N GLU A 175 7.07 10.54 13.14
CA GLU A 175 6.96 11.86 13.71
C GLU A 175 5.81 11.80 14.71
N LYS A 176 6.09 12.12 15.98
CA LYS A 176 5.03 12.74 16.77
C LYS A 176 4.63 13.98 15.99
N ILE A 177 3.35 14.08 15.65
CA ILE A 177 2.78 15.31 15.10
C ILE A 177 3.14 16.40 16.09
N ASP A 178 4.13 17.23 15.78
CA ASP A 178 4.39 18.45 16.52
C ASP A 178 3.39 19.49 15.98
N PRO A 179 2.28 19.75 16.67
CA PRO A 179 1.29 20.71 16.20
C PRO A 179 1.89 22.13 16.13
N HIS A 180 3.05 22.38 16.74
CA HIS A 180 3.70 23.68 16.76
C HIS A 180 4.66 23.92 15.59
N ASN A 181 4.97 22.91 14.76
CA ASN A 181 5.85 23.09 13.60
C ASN A 181 5.04 23.46 12.33
N PRO A 182 5.04 24.73 11.87
CA PRO A 182 4.22 25.18 10.75
C PRO A 182 4.62 24.53 9.42
N LYS A 183 5.90 24.16 9.25
CA LYS A 183 6.37 23.50 8.02
C LYS A 183 5.77 22.12 7.86
N PHE A 184 5.62 21.39 8.97
CA PHE A 184 4.99 20.08 8.98
C PHE A 184 3.50 20.17 8.66
N LEU A 185 2.78 21.11 9.28
CA LEU A 185 1.36 21.35 9.00
C LEU A 185 1.12 21.73 7.54
N LEU A 186 1.95 22.60 6.98
CA LEU A 186 1.87 22.98 5.57
C LEU A 186 2.12 21.78 4.65
N ARG A 187 3.19 21.01 4.90
CA ARG A 187 3.50 19.80 4.11
C ARG A 187 2.36 18.79 4.16
N ARG A 188 1.74 18.60 5.33
CA ARG A 188 0.58 17.73 5.51
C ARG A 188 -0.63 18.24 4.72
N TYR A 189 -0.94 19.52 4.83
CA TYR A 189 -2.05 20.14 4.10
C TYR A 189 -1.86 20.01 2.59
N VAL A 190 -0.66 20.36 2.08
CA VAL A 190 -0.30 20.22 0.67
C VAL A 190 -0.42 18.76 0.23
N LYS A 191 0.07 17.80 1.02
CA LYS A 191 -0.02 16.37 0.69
C LYS A 191 -1.48 15.91 0.60
N THR A 192 -2.29 16.22 1.61
CA THR A 192 -3.73 15.88 1.62
C THR A 192 -4.47 16.55 0.46
N PHE A 193 -4.15 17.81 0.18
CA PHE A 193 -4.72 18.57 -0.93
C PHE A 193 -4.36 17.95 -2.28
N VAL A 194 -3.07 17.68 -2.54
CA VAL A 194 -2.60 17.06 -3.79
C VAL A 194 -3.25 15.68 -3.99
N PHE A 195 -3.40 14.89 -2.92
CA PHE A 195 -4.06 13.59 -2.99
C PHE A 195 -5.56 13.69 -3.26
N GLY A 196 -6.24 14.63 -2.59
CA GLY A 196 -7.66 14.92 -2.85
C GLY A 196 -7.88 15.42 -4.28
N LEU A 197 -7.02 16.32 -4.74
CA LEU A 197 -7.03 16.85 -6.10
C LEU A 197 -6.83 15.73 -7.13
N SER A 198 -5.82 14.89 -6.93
CA SER A 198 -5.57 13.71 -7.77
C SER A 198 -6.78 12.76 -7.86
N ASN A 199 -7.49 12.53 -6.75
CA ASN A 199 -8.73 11.74 -6.75
C ASN A 199 -9.80 12.40 -7.63
N GLY A 200 -10.00 13.71 -7.48
CA GLY A 200 -10.95 14.46 -8.28
C GLY A 200 -10.62 14.39 -9.77
N PHE A 201 -9.36 14.64 -10.15
CA PHE A 201 -8.92 14.58 -11.54
C PHE A 201 -9.05 13.19 -12.14
N LEU A 202 -8.66 12.14 -11.41
CA LEU A 202 -8.79 10.77 -11.90
C LEU A 202 -10.26 10.38 -12.09
N ALA A 203 -11.14 10.75 -11.15
CA ALA A 203 -12.56 10.49 -11.26
C ALA A 203 -13.20 11.24 -12.44
N LEU A 204 -12.86 12.52 -12.62
CA LEU A 204 -13.30 13.31 -13.78
C LEU A 204 -12.80 12.71 -15.09
N ALA A 205 -11.56 12.22 -15.15
CA ALA A 205 -11.02 11.56 -16.34
C ALA A 205 -11.74 10.24 -16.65
N VAL A 206 -12.10 9.45 -15.64
CA VAL A 206 -12.91 8.23 -15.79
C VAL A 206 -14.30 8.56 -16.33
N LEU A 207 -14.96 9.58 -15.77
CA LEU A 207 -16.28 10.04 -16.24
C LEU A 207 -16.22 10.60 -17.67
N ALA A 208 -15.19 11.39 -17.99
CA ALA A 208 -14.95 11.92 -19.32
C ALA A 208 -14.69 10.79 -20.34
N SER A 209 -13.92 9.77 -19.96
CA SER A 209 -13.68 8.58 -20.79
C SER A 209 -14.98 7.81 -21.05
N LEU A 210 -15.78 7.59 -20.00
CA LEU A 210 -17.08 6.92 -20.11
C LEU A 210 -18.03 7.68 -21.03
N PHE A 211 -18.13 8.99 -20.85
CA PHE A 211 -18.97 9.84 -21.68
C PHE A 211 -18.50 9.83 -23.15
N SER A 212 -17.20 10.02 -23.38
CA SER A 212 -16.61 10.01 -24.72
C SER A 212 -16.83 8.67 -25.43
N TRP A 213 -16.64 7.55 -24.71
CA TRP A 213 -16.90 6.22 -25.24
C TRP A 213 -18.38 6.01 -25.53
N ALA A 214 -19.28 6.48 -24.67
CA ALA A 214 -20.72 6.35 -24.87
C ALA A 214 -21.21 7.10 -26.12
N VAL A 215 -20.62 8.27 -26.43
CA VAL A 215 -20.98 9.12 -27.57
C VAL A 215 -20.31 8.65 -28.87
N THR A 216 -19.00 8.45 -28.87
CA THR A 216 -18.23 8.18 -30.11
C THR A 216 -18.09 6.70 -30.45
N LYS A 217 -18.26 5.81 -29.46
CA LYS A 217 -18.01 4.36 -29.55
C LYS A 217 -16.58 3.99 -29.96
N GLU A 218 -15.63 4.91 -29.90
CA GLU A 218 -14.24 4.61 -30.25
C GLU A 218 -13.52 3.81 -29.17
N ILE A 219 -12.69 2.86 -29.61
CA ILE A 219 -11.95 1.94 -28.73
C ILE A 219 -10.99 2.70 -27.80
N VAL A 220 -10.41 3.81 -28.25
CA VAL A 220 -9.44 4.60 -27.48
C VAL A 220 -10.02 5.08 -26.15
N TYR A 221 -11.26 5.60 -26.15
CA TYR A 221 -11.92 6.03 -24.92
C TYR A 221 -12.30 4.86 -24.01
N GLY A 222 -12.63 3.70 -24.60
CA GLY A 222 -12.82 2.46 -23.84
C GLY A 222 -11.54 2.02 -23.13
N LEU A 223 -10.38 2.16 -23.78
CA LEU A 223 -9.08 1.86 -23.17
C LEU A 223 -8.75 2.84 -22.03
N PHE A 224 -8.96 4.14 -22.23
CA PHE A 224 -8.77 5.14 -21.16
C PHE A 224 -9.69 4.91 -19.98
N LEU A 225 -10.95 4.53 -20.23
CA LEU A 225 -11.88 4.14 -19.18
C LEU A 225 -11.35 2.94 -18.38
N ALA A 226 -10.90 1.88 -19.07
CA ALA A 226 -10.35 0.69 -18.42
C ALA A 226 -9.11 1.00 -17.57
N VAL A 227 -8.18 1.81 -18.10
CA VAL A 227 -6.99 2.25 -17.36
C VAL A 227 -7.37 3.11 -16.16
N GLY A 228 -8.23 4.12 -16.35
CA GLY A 228 -8.67 5.00 -15.27
C GLY A 228 -9.39 4.25 -14.15
N LEU A 229 -10.27 3.31 -14.49
CA LEU A 229 -10.92 2.44 -13.51
C LEU A 229 -9.91 1.57 -12.76
N THR A 230 -8.93 0.99 -13.45
CA THR A 230 -7.86 0.19 -12.83
C THR A 230 -7.06 1.01 -11.82
N LEU A 231 -6.65 2.23 -12.18
CA LEU A 231 -5.94 3.13 -11.27
C LEU A 231 -6.81 3.50 -10.06
N LEU A 232 -8.11 3.73 -10.27
CA LEU A 232 -9.05 4.05 -9.21
C LEU A 232 -9.22 2.87 -8.25
N PHE A 233 -9.31 1.64 -8.75
CA PHE A 233 -9.33 0.42 -7.92
C PHE A 233 -8.05 0.24 -7.11
N ILE A 234 -6.88 0.39 -7.74
CA ILE A 234 -5.59 0.33 -7.03
C ILE A 234 -5.55 1.39 -5.92
N LYS A 235 -6.02 2.60 -6.20
CA LYS A 235 -6.03 3.69 -5.23
C LYS A 235 -7.00 3.45 -4.07
N ILE A 236 -8.21 2.98 -4.35
CA ILE A 236 -9.17 2.57 -3.30
C ILE A 236 -8.56 1.46 -2.45
N TYR A 237 -7.91 0.48 -3.07
CA TYR A 237 -7.25 -0.61 -2.35
C TYR A 237 -6.15 -0.10 -1.42
N ILE A 238 -5.31 0.84 -1.89
CA ILE A 238 -4.28 1.49 -1.07
C ILE A 238 -4.93 2.25 0.09
N LEU A 239 -5.96 3.06 -0.18
CA LEU A 239 -6.67 3.84 0.83
C LEU A 239 -7.38 2.97 1.87
N GLU A 240 -7.96 1.84 1.48
CA GLU A 240 -8.59 0.91 2.41
C GLU A 240 -7.54 0.20 3.28
N THR A 241 -6.41 -0.17 2.68
CA THR A 241 -5.29 -0.80 3.37
C THR A 241 -4.65 0.14 4.39
N ILE A 242 -4.61 1.45 4.10
CA ILE A 242 -4.05 2.48 5.00
C ILE A 242 -5.12 2.97 6.00
N GLY A 243 -6.34 3.24 5.56
CA GLY A 243 -7.39 3.91 6.33
C GLY A 243 -8.00 3.05 7.43
N ARG A 244 -7.99 1.71 7.30
CA ARG A 244 -8.36 0.79 8.39
C ARG A 244 -7.35 0.79 9.56
N ILE A 245 -6.23 1.50 9.45
CA ILE A 245 -5.18 1.56 10.48
C ILE A 245 -5.38 2.77 11.40
N CYS A 246 -6.11 3.80 10.98
CA CYS A 246 -6.29 5.04 11.73
C CYS A 246 -7.67 5.22 12.40
N ARG A 247 -8.51 4.18 12.44
CA ARG A 247 -9.72 4.13 13.28
C ARG A 247 -9.58 3.00 14.28
#